data_AF-A0A132MTE4-F1
#
_entry.id   AF-A0A132MTE4-F1
#
_cell.length_a   1.000
_cell.length_b   1.000
_cell.length_c   1.000
_cell.angle_alpha   90.00
_cell.angle_beta   90.00
_cell.angle_gamma   90.00
#
_symmetry.space_group_name_H-M   'P 1'
#
loop_
_entity.id
_entity.type
_entity.pdbx_description
1 polymer ?
#
loop_
_entity_poly.entity_id
_entity_poly.type
_entity_poly.pdbx_seq_one_letter_code
_entity_poly.pdbx_strand_id
1 'polypeptide(L)' 'MLRGARGREPADLAALSHLVRAVGDLLAAAPEISELDLNPVLCGRDGCVAADWRIVVQNRPSQDEECAEDSP' A
#
# COMPACT_ATOMS: atom_id res chain seq x y z
N MET A 1 -11.16 13.13 -10.38
CA MET A 1 -12.16 12.77 -11.41
C MET A 1 -12.29 11.24 -11.43
N LEU A 2 -13.24 10.68 -10.68
CA LEU A 2 -13.50 9.22 -10.65
C LEU A 2 -14.71 8.81 -11.51
N ARG A 3 -15.45 9.79 -12.05
CA ARG A 3 -16.64 9.62 -12.90
C ARG A 3 -16.34 9.80 -14.40
N GLY A 4 -15.06 9.76 -14.78
CA GLY A 4 -14.62 10.14 -16.12
C GLY A 4 -14.43 11.66 -16.28
N ALA A 5 -13.50 12.05 -17.13
CA ALA A 5 -13.24 13.43 -17.54
C ALA A 5 -12.85 13.43 -19.02
N ARG A 6 -13.46 14.30 -19.84
CA ARG A 6 -13.13 14.49 -21.26
C ARG A 6 -13.13 13.18 -22.09
N GLY A 7 -14.24 12.43 -22.06
CA GLY A 7 -14.41 11.23 -22.88
C GLY A 7 -13.63 9.99 -22.42
N ARG A 8 -13.00 10.03 -21.24
CA ARG A 8 -12.43 8.83 -20.60
C ARG A 8 -13.52 8.06 -19.87
N GLU A 9 -13.55 6.76 -20.13
CA GLU A 9 -14.42 5.79 -19.46
C GLU A 9 -14.29 5.89 -17.93
N PRO A 10 -15.36 5.58 -17.17
CA PRO A 10 -15.31 5.54 -15.71
C PRO A 10 -14.23 4.57 -15.22
N ALA A 11 -13.58 4.91 -14.12
CA ALA A 11 -12.70 3.97 -13.43
C ALA A 11 -13.53 2.80 -12.90
N ASP A 12 -13.01 1.57 -12.97
CA ASP A 12 -13.58 0.43 -12.27
C ASP A 12 -13.43 0.66 -10.75
N LEU A 13 -14.51 1.14 -10.14
CA LEU A 13 -14.56 1.41 -8.71
C LEU A 13 -14.43 0.13 -7.88
N ALA A 14 -14.91 -1.01 -8.38
CA ALA A 14 -14.75 -2.29 -7.68
C ALA A 14 -13.28 -2.68 -7.66
N ALA A 15 -12.58 -2.58 -8.79
CA ALA A 15 -11.15 -2.83 -8.86
C ALA A 15 -10.34 -1.86 -7.96
N LEU A 16 -10.72 -0.59 -7.91
CA LEU A 16 -10.09 0.37 -7.01
C LEU A 16 -10.30 -0.01 -5.53
N SER A 17 -11.52 -0.39 -5.15
CA SER A 17 -11.82 -0.88 -3.80
C SER A 17 -11.03 -2.15 -3.46
N HIS A 18 -10.90 -3.07 -4.40
CA HIS A 18 -10.07 -4.28 -4.22
C HIS A 18 -8.59 -3.93 -4.00
N LEU A 19 -8.05 -2.97 -4.75
CA LEU A 19 -6.67 -2.49 -4.59
C LEU A 19 -6.46 -1.87 -3.20
N VAL A 20 -7.38 -1.00 -2.74
CA VAL A 20 -7.30 -0.40 -1.40
C VAL A 20 -7.38 -1.45 -0.30
N ARG A 21 -8.26 -2.46 -0.44
CA ARG A 21 -8.33 -3.58 0.50
C ARG A 21 -7.02 -4.37 0.54
N ALA A 22 -6.47 -4.73 -0.62
CA ALA A 22 -5.22 -5.48 -0.70
C ALA A 22 -4.04 -4.73 -0.06
N VAL A 23 -4.00 -3.40 -0.21
CA VAL A 23 -3.03 -2.54 0.50
C VAL A 23 -3.23 -2.63 2.01
N GLY A 24 -4.47 -2.53 2.50
CA GLY A 24 -4.77 -2.69 3.92
C GLY A 24 -4.36 -4.05 4.48
N ASP A 25 -4.67 -5.12 3.75
CA ASP A 25 -4.31 -6.50 4.11
C ASP A 25 -2.77 -6.67 4.17
N LEU A 26 -2.04 -6.08 3.23
CA LEU A 26 -0.57 -6.08 3.22
C LEU A 26 0.00 -5.35 4.44
N LEU A 27 -0.47 -4.14 4.71
CA LEU A 27 0.01 -3.34 5.86
C LEU A 27 -0.32 -4.00 7.20
N ALA A 28 -1.44 -4.74 7.28
CA ALA A 28 -1.80 -5.51 8.47
C ALA A 28 -0.91 -6.75 8.66
N ALA A 29 -0.48 -7.38 7.56
CA ALA A 29 0.37 -8.57 7.60
C ALA A 29 1.87 -8.26 7.78
N ALA A 30 2.31 -7.04 7.43
CA ALA A 30 3.70 -6.60 7.47
C ALA A 30 3.87 -5.34 8.35
N PRO A 31 3.87 -5.48 9.70
CA PRO A 31 3.94 -4.37 10.64
C PRO A 31 5.26 -3.59 10.60
N GLU A 32 6.28 -4.08 9.89
CA GLU A 32 7.52 -3.37 9.58
C GLU A 32 7.32 -2.27 8.51
N ILE A 33 6.27 -2.36 7.68
CA ILE A 33 5.95 -1.32 6.71
C ILE A 33 5.29 -0.15 7.43
N SER A 34 5.98 0.98 7.52
CA SER A 34 5.45 2.20 8.13
C SER A 34 4.67 3.06 7.15
N GLU A 35 4.98 2.98 5.86
CA GLU A 35 4.33 3.77 4.81
C GLU A 35 4.32 3.01 3.49
N LEU A 36 3.20 3.07 2.77
CA LEU A 36 3.07 2.62 1.38
C LEU A 36 2.32 3.70 0.59
N ASP A 37 3.01 4.31 -0.37
CA ASP A 37 2.44 5.29 -1.29
C ASP A 37 2.35 4.68 -2.70
N LEU A 38 1.17 4.82 -3.33
CA LEU A 38 0.89 4.35 -4.68
C LEU A 38 0.58 5.55 -5.56
N ASN A 39 1.50 5.92 -6.46
CA ASN A 39 1.34 7.13 -7.26
C ASN A 39 2.09 7.07 -8.60
N PRO A 40 1.40 7.05 -9.77
CA PRO A 40 -0.04 7.05 -9.95
C PRO A 40 -0.66 5.64 -9.94
N VAL A 41 -1.90 5.55 -9.48
CA VAL A 41 -2.78 4.40 -9.75
C VAL A 41 -3.58 4.67 -11.02
N LEU A 42 -3.37 3.82 -12.04
CA LEU A 42 -4.08 3.85 -13.30
C LEU A 42 -5.27 2.90 -13.22
N CYS A 43 -6.49 3.40 -13.44
CA CYS A 43 -7.71 2.60 -13.46
C CYS A 43 -8.41 2.71 -14.82
N GLY A 44 -8.81 1.56 -15.37
CA GLY A 44 -9.54 1.43 -16.63
C GLY A 44 -10.51 0.25 -16.61
N ARG A 45 -10.92 -0.23 -17.79
CA ARG A 45 -11.86 -1.35 -17.93
C ARG A 45 -11.35 -2.67 -17.35
N ASP A 46 -10.04 -2.88 -17.42
CA ASP A 46 -9.41 -4.14 -17.03
C ASP A 46 -8.94 -4.12 -15.55
N GLY A 47 -9.34 -3.10 -14.80
CA GLY A 47 -9.05 -2.93 -13.38
C GLY A 47 -8.11 -1.75 -13.09
N CYS A 48 -7.41 -1.85 -11.96
CA CYS A 48 -6.51 -0.81 -11.45
C CYS A 48 -5.09 -1.36 -11.23
N VAL A 49 -4.09 -0.58 -11.59
CA VAL A 49 -2.66 -0.90 -11.40
C VAL A 49 -1.92 0.31 -10.85
N ALA A 50 -1.06 0.09 -9.86
CA ALA A 50 -0.09 1.10 -9.43
C ALA A 50 1.09 1.09 -10.41
N ALA A 51 1.28 2.17 -11.18
CA ALA A 51 2.36 2.27 -12.14
C ALA A 51 3.71 2.55 -11.47
N ASP A 52 3.68 3.19 -10.31
CA ASP A 52 4.82 3.45 -9.44
C ASP A 52 4.38 3.37 -7.97
N TRP A 53 5.31 3.01 -7.10
CA TRP A 53 5.06 2.84 -5.67
C TRP A 53 6.32 3.03 -4.83
N ARG A 54 6.13 3.50 -3.60
CA ARG A 54 7.19 3.66 -2.59
C ARG A 54 6.77 3.00 -1.29
N ILE A 55 7.68 2.22 -0.71
CA ILE A 55 7.51 1.61 0.61
C ILE A 55 8.59 2.16 1.55
N VAL A 56 8.18 2.53 2.75
CA VAL A 56 9.08 2.84 3.87
C VAL A 56 8.95 1.72 4.89
N VAL A 57 10.07 1.09 5.21
CA VAL A 57 10.16 0.02 6.21
C VAL A 57 10.92 0.55 7.41
N GLN A 58 10.38 0.31 8.62
CA GLN A 58 11.12 0.58 9.85
C GLN A 58 11.82 -0.69 10.31
N ASN A 59 13.13 -0.57 10.49
CA ASN A 59 13.91 -1.59 11.18
C ASN A 59 13.63 -1.45 12.67
N ARG A 60 12.62 -2.15 13.17
CA ARG A 60 12.47 -2.35 14.61
C ARG A 60 13.66 -3.23 15.05
N PRO A 61 14.45 -2.83 16.06
CA PRO A 61 15.48 -3.73 16.58
C PRO A 61 14.81 -5.06 16.92
N SER A 62 15.46 -6.16 16.56
CA SER A 62 14.99 -7.50 16.93
C SER A 62 14.84 -7.53 18.45
N GLN A 63 13.73 -8.07 18.97
CA GLN A 63 13.54 -8.24 20.42
C GLN A 63 14.61 -9.14 21.06
N ASP A 64 15.48 -9.74 20.25
CA ASP A 64 16.68 -10.47 20.65
C ASP A 64 17.81 -9.55 21.18
N GLU A 65 17.84 -8.27 20.76
CA GLU A 65 18.84 -7.29 21.24
C GLU A 65 18.43 -6.64 22.57
N GLU A 66 17.12 -6.51 22.83
CA GLU A 66 16.59 -5.86 24.05
C GLU A 66 16.78 -6.73 25.31
N CYS A 67 17.00 -8.04 25.16
CA CYS A 67 17.41 -8.93 26.27
C CYS A 67 18.91 -8.81 26.64
N ALA A 68 19.74 -8.18 25.81
CA ALA A 68 21.19 -8.11 26.03
C ALA A 68 21.65 -6.86 26.80
N GLU A 69 20.81 -5.83 26.91
CA GLU A 69 21.17 -4.55 27.54
C GLU A 69 20.75 -4.41 29.01
N ASP A 70 20.01 -5.37 29.57
CA ASP A 70 19.52 -5.33 30.97
C ASP A 70 20.25 -6.33 31.90
N SER A 71 21.49 -6.71 31.58
CA SER A 71 22.36 -7.46 32.51
C SER A 71 23.23 -6.50 33.34
N PRO A 72 23.20 -6.58 34.69
CA PRO A 72 23.87 -5.65 35.60
C PRO A 72 25.40 -5.79 35.64
#